data_AF-A0A9D4DWS3-F1
#
_entry.id   AF-A0A9D4DWS3-F1
#
_cell.length_a   1.000
_cell.length_b   1.000
_cell.length_c   1.000
_cell.angle_alpha   90.00
_cell.angle_beta   90.00
_cell.angle_gamma   90.00
#
_symmetry.space_group_name_H-M   'P 1'
#
loop_
_entity.id
_entity.type
_entity.pdbx_description
1 polymer ?
#
loop_
_entity_poly.entity_id
_entity_poly.type
_entity_poly.pdbx_seq_one_letter_code
_entity_poly.pdbx_strand_id
1 'polypeptide(L)'
;MTMATFNPGNIEDLNKSTTINQAEILGYISVDKKGDEHCDRTQQRYLRRPPKPDDVLYDLNAGYRDVEDEPKEKFENINTILFWIRKTDNNSLMYCCETDAFDEKNNAFVELKTYVQKTEPWAVNILKRFKLLQWWTQEHVGGVREILCGHMDTRGIVTRLESFATDDIPSLCGGLYHTLF
;
A
#
# COMPACT_ATOMS: atom_id res chain seq x y z
N MET A 1 -3.92 -1.55 36.94
CA MET A 1 -3.63 -1.45 35.50
C MET A 1 -4.51 -2.50 34.82
N THR A 2 -5.67 -2.08 34.32
CA THR A 2 -6.67 -3.01 33.79
C THR A 2 -6.43 -3.13 32.30
N MET A 3 -5.92 -4.27 31.84
CA MET A 3 -5.85 -4.55 30.41
C MET A 3 -7.28 -4.75 29.89
N ALA A 4 -7.71 -3.91 28.95
CA ALA A 4 -8.95 -4.13 28.24
C ALA A 4 -8.78 -5.35 27.33
N THR A 5 -9.56 -6.40 27.59
CA THR A 5 -9.67 -7.57 26.71
C THR A 5 -10.54 -7.20 25.52
N PHE A 6 -9.95 -7.12 24.33
CA PHE A 6 -10.68 -6.95 23.07
C PHE A 6 -11.46 -8.24 22.77
N ASN A 7 -12.79 -8.14 22.67
CA ASN A 7 -13.63 -9.25 22.24
C ASN A 7 -14.12 -8.98 20.80
N PRO A 8 -13.58 -9.66 19.77
CA PRO A 8 -13.84 -9.35 18.36
C PRO A 8 -15.32 -9.50 17.93
N GLY A 9 -16.20 -10.01 18.79
CA GLY A 9 -17.64 -10.15 18.55
C GLY A 9 -18.51 -9.00 19.07
N ASN A 10 -17.96 -8.02 19.80
CA ASN A 10 -18.76 -6.94 20.39
C ASN A 10 -18.63 -5.63 19.59
N ILE A 11 -19.68 -5.26 18.85
CA ILE A 11 -19.73 -4.05 18.01
C ILE A 11 -19.59 -2.77 18.85
N GLU A 12 -19.90 -2.82 20.15
CA GLU A 12 -19.75 -1.68 21.05
C GLU A 12 -18.29 -1.25 21.25
N ASP A 13 -17.31 -2.16 21.10
CA ASP A 13 -15.89 -1.84 21.19
C ASP A 13 -15.36 -1.09 19.95
N LEU A 14 -16.06 -1.15 18.82
CA LEU A 14 -15.71 -0.41 17.59
C LEU A 14 -16.07 1.08 17.68
N ASN A 15 -16.91 1.48 18.63
CA ASN A 15 -17.30 2.88 18.84
C ASN A 15 -16.32 3.67 19.71
N LYS A 16 -15.24 3.04 20.18
CA LYS A 16 -14.16 3.74 20.88
C LYS A 16 -13.25 4.41 19.85
N SER A 17 -13.36 5.74 19.78
CA SER A 17 -12.38 6.56 19.04
C SER A 17 -10.98 6.22 19.54
N THR A 18 -10.16 5.69 18.63
CA THR A 18 -8.76 5.37 18.89
C THR A 18 -7.92 6.34 18.09
N THR A 19 -7.05 7.09 18.77
CA THR A 19 -6.12 7.99 18.10
C THR A 19 -4.96 7.17 17.53
N ILE A 20 -4.85 7.13 16.22
CA ILE A 20 -3.65 6.64 15.52
C ILE A 20 -2.81 7.88 15.17
N ASN A 21 -1.60 7.95 15.71
CA ASN A 21 -0.68 9.03 15.35
C ASN A 21 -0.19 8.83 13.90
N GLN A 22 0.12 9.94 13.23
CA GLN A 22 0.78 9.87 11.93
C GLN A 22 2.09 9.09 12.05
N ALA A 23 2.31 8.16 11.12
CA ALA A 23 3.52 7.34 11.10
C ALA A 23 4.77 8.20 10.93
N GLU A 24 5.80 7.91 11.73
CA GLU A 24 7.13 8.49 11.60
C GLU A 24 8.08 7.48 10.96
N ILE A 25 8.84 7.91 9.96
CA ILE A 25 9.82 7.05 9.30
C ILE A 25 11.11 7.03 10.13
N LEU A 26 11.40 5.88 10.74
CA LEU A 26 12.61 5.68 11.54
C LEU A 26 13.84 5.29 10.71
N GLY A 27 13.65 4.74 9.51
CA GLY A 27 14.75 4.27 8.66
C GLY A 27 14.28 3.61 7.39
N TYR A 28 15.25 3.11 6.61
CA TYR A 28 15.02 2.43 5.33
C TYR A 28 15.84 1.15 5.27
N ILE A 29 15.28 0.14 4.63
CA ILE A 29 15.95 -1.11 4.31
C ILE A 29 15.74 -1.38 2.82
N SER A 30 16.82 -1.74 2.14
CA SER A 30 16.82 -2.17 0.76
C SER A 30 17.27 -3.63 0.69
N VAL A 31 16.60 -4.45 -0.12
CA VAL A 31 16.96 -5.87 -0.34
C VAL A 31 17.46 -6.01 -1.76
N ASP A 32 18.71 -6.42 -1.95
CA ASP A 32 19.29 -6.55 -3.29
C ASP A 32 18.90 -7.86 -4.00
N LYS A 33 19.38 -8.04 -5.24
CA LYS A 33 19.09 -9.23 -6.06
C LYS A 33 19.59 -10.54 -5.48
N LYS A 34 20.57 -10.52 -4.57
CA LYS A 34 21.05 -11.72 -3.86
C LYS A 34 20.20 -12.01 -2.63
N GLY A 35 19.32 -11.08 -2.25
CA GLY A 35 18.53 -11.12 -1.04
C GLY A 35 19.24 -10.54 0.17
N ASP A 36 20.38 -9.86 -0.01
CA ASP A 36 21.12 -9.22 1.08
C ASP A 36 20.43 -7.90 1.48
N GLU A 37 20.33 -7.66 2.79
CA GLU A 37 19.71 -6.46 3.36
C GLU A 37 20.73 -5.34 3.57
N HIS A 38 20.35 -4.12 3.18
CA HIS A 38 21.15 -2.90 3.31
C HIS A 38 20.32 -1.84 4.03
N CYS A 39 20.87 -1.20 5.07
CA CYS A 39 20.18 -0.12 5.82
C CYS A 39 20.25 1.22 5.06
N ASP A 40 19.75 1.25 3.83
CA ASP A 40 19.76 2.39 2.93
C ASP A 40 18.55 2.40 1.98
N ARG A 41 18.61 3.28 0.97
CA ARG A 41 17.56 3.48 -0.05
C ARG A 41 18.04 3.08 -1.45
N THR A 42 19.05 2.21 -1.57
CA THR A 42 19.68 1.89 -2.86
C THR A 42 18.75 1.21 -3.86
N GLN A 43 17.74 0.47 -3.39
CA GLN A 43 16.74 -0.17 -4.24
C GLN A 43 15.49 0.70 -4.47
N GLN A 44 15.47 1.92 -3.93
CA GLN A 44 14.31 2.78 -4.04
C GLN A 44 14.11 3.26 -5.48
N ARG A 45 12.88 3.10 -5.98
CA ARG A 45 12.47 3.57 -7.30
C ARG A 45 11.78 4.91 -7.21
N TYR A 46 11.92 5.72 -8.26
CA TYR A 46 11.34 7.05 -8.35
C TYR A 46 10.20 7.08 -9.35
N LEU A 47 9.08 7.67 -8.95
CA LEU A 47 7.90 7.76 -9.79
C LEU A 47 8.14 8.71 -10.96
N ARG A 48 7.90 8.23 -12.19
CA ARG A 48 7.91 9.03 -13.41
C ARG A 48 6.50 9.05 -13.99
N ARG A 49 5.79 10.16 -13.81
CA ARG A 49 4.43 10.32 -14.36
C ARG A 49 4.49 10.62 -15.86
N PRO A 50 3.67 9.94 -16.68
CA PRO A 50 3.55 10.26 -18.09
C PRO A 50 2.86 11.62 -18.29
N PRO A 51 3.12 12.32 -19.41
CA PRO A 51 2.48 13.59 -19.70
C PRO A 51 0.97 13.46 -19.96
N LYS A 52 0.52 12.28 -20.40
CA LYS A 52 -0.90 11.97 -20.64
C LYS A 52 -1.31 10.72 -19.84
N PRO A 53 -1.73 10.87 -18.58
CA PRO A 53 -2.15 9.75 -17.74
C PRO A 53 -3.36 8.98 -18.31
N ASP A 54 -4.23 9.66 -19.06
CA ASP A 54 -5.42 9.07 -19.69
C ASP A 54 -5.18 8.38 -21.04
N ASP A 55 -3.92 8.36 -21.51
CA ASP A 55 -3.54 7.84 -22.82
C ASP A 55 -2.13 7.21 -22.73
N VAL A 56 -2.05 6.11 -21.98
CA VAL A 56 -0.84 5.29 -21.85
C VAL A 56 -1.01 3.95 -22.57
N LEU A 57 0.10 3.29 -22.88
CA LEU A 57 0.11 1.97 -23.53
C LEU A 57 1.19 1.10 -22.90
N TYR A 58 1.00 0.74 -21.63
CA TYR A 58 1.94 -0.15 -20.93
C TYR A 58 1.47 -1.60 -21.07
N ASP A 59 2.24 -2.41 -21.81
CA ASP A 59 1.99 -3.84 -21.93
C ASP A 59 2.59 -4.58 -20.73
N LEU A 60 1.75 -5.08 -19.83
CA LEU A 60 2.20 -5.81 -18.65
C LEU A 60 2.70 -7.23 -18.98
N ASN A 61 2.50 -7.71 -20.21
CA ASN A 61 3.04 -8.99 -20.65
C ASN A 61 4.46 -8.85 -21.24
N ALA A 62 4.90 -7.61 -21.52
CA ALA A 62 6.23 -7.37 -22.07
C ALA A 62 7.31 -7.83 -21.08
N GLY A 63 8.21 -8.71 -21.53
CA GLY A 63 9.27 -9.26 -20.67
C GLY A 63 8.81 -10.34 -19.69
N TYR A 64 7.56 -10.82 -19.76
CA TYR A 64 7.06 -11.86 -18.83
C TYR A 64 7.90 -13.15 -18.84
N ARG A 65 8.53 -13.48 -19.97
CA ARG A 65 9.42 -14.65 -20.09
C ARG A 65 10.77 -14.48 -19.39
N ASP A 66 11.14 -13.24 -19.08
CA ASP A 66 12.41 -12.87 -18.45
C ASP A 66 12.24 -12.62 -16.94
N VAL A 67 11.05 -12.90 -16.39
CA VAL A 67 10.75 -12.74 -14.96
C VAL A 67 11.53 -13.77 -14.16
N GLU A 68 12.30 -13.28 -13.19
CA GLU A 68 12.91 -14.09 -12.14
C GLU A 68 11.94 -14.11 -10.95
N ASP A 69 11.34 -15.27 -10.69
CA ASP A 69 10.45 -15.43 -9.54
C ASP A 69 11.24 -15.38 -8.23
N GLU A 70 10.66 -14.74 -7.21
CA GLU A 70 11.21 -14.84 -5.86
C GLU A 70 11.16 -16.30 -5.37
N PRO A 71 12.21 -16.79 -4.68
CA PRO A 71 12.22 -18.14 -4.15
C PRO A 71 11.07 -18.33 -3.14
N LYS A 72 10.14 -19.25 -3.45
CA LYS A 72 8.96 -19.54 -2.60
C LYS A 72 9.30 -20.07 -1.19
N GLU A 73 10.55 -20.45 -0.95
CA GLU A 73 11.05 -20.97 0.33
C GLU A 73 11.83 -19.94 1.14
N LYS A 74 11.62 -18.63 0.91
CA LYS A 74 12.06 -17.61 1.86
C LYS A 74 11.06 -17.58 3.01
N PHE A 75 11.43 -18.15 4.16
CA PHE A 75 10.78 -17.76 5.41
C PHE A 75 11.10 -16.29 5.64
N GLU A 76 10.15 -15.41 5.36
CA GLU A 76 10.21 -14.01 5.76
C GLU A 76 10.37 -13.98 7.28
N ASN A 77 11.60 -13.74 7.71
CA ASN A 77 11.94 -13.75 9.10
C ASN A 77 11.70 -12.35 9.65
N ILE A 78 10.82 -12.24 10.64
CA ILE A 78 10.56 -10.99 11.35
C ILE A 78 11.79 -10.48 12.12
N ASN A 79 12.92 -11.19 12.12
CA ASN A 79 14.19 -10.80 12.72
C ASN A 79 14.60 -9.35 12.42
N THR A 80 14.43 -8.89 11.18
CA THR A 80 14.77 -7.52 10.79
C THR A 80 13.92 -6.52 11.56
N ILE A 81 12.61 -6.76 11.65
CA ILE A 81 11.68 -5.98 12.47
C ILE A 81 12.00 -6.13 13.97
N LEU A 82 12.27 -7.35 14.45
CA LEU A 82 12.61 -7.62 15.86
C LEU A 82 13.89 -6.92 16.31
N PHE A 83 14.89 -6.81 15.43
CA PHE A 83 16.11 -6.06 15.70
C PHE A 83 15.82 -4.59 15.98
N TRP A 84 14.91 -4.00 15.21
CA TRP A 84 14.45 -2.64 15.42
C TRP A 84 13.55 -2.51 16.66
N ILE A 85 12.63 -3.45 16.91
CA ILE A 85 11.73 -3.43 18.10
C ILE A 85 12.56 -3.47 19.39
N ARG A 86 13.63 -4.26 19.43
CA ARG A 86 14.54 -4.36 20.59
C ARG A 86 15.26 -3.07 20.92
N LYS A 87 15.29 -2.09 20.01
CA LYS A 87 15.93 -0.79 20.23
C LYS A 87 14.96 0.30 20.71
N THR A 88 13.65 0.01 20.81
CA THR A 88 12.62 0.99 21.16
C THR A 88 11.88 0.60 22.45
N ASP A 89 11.74 1.52 23.40
CA ASP A 89 10.94 1.35 24.62
C ASP A 89 9.57 2.05 24.51
N ASN A 90 8.53 1.41 25.07
CA ASN A 90 7.14 1.88 25.28
C ASN A 90 6.17 1.84 24.08
N ASN A 91 5.05 1.11 24.23
CA ASN A 91 3.70 1.27 23.60
C ASN A 91 3.57 1.76 22.14
N SER A 92 4.65 1.83 21.38
CA SER A 92 4.74 2.32 20.01
C SER A 92 4.62 1.13 19.07
N LEU A 93 3.69 1.21 18.13
CA LEU A 93 3.63 0.26 17.04
C LEU A 93 4.78 0.57 16.07
N MET A 94 5.65 -0.40 15.83
CA MET A 94 6.68 -0.30 14.81
C MET A 94 6.52 -1.48 13.85
N TYR A 95 6.57 -1.19 12.57
CA TYR A 95 6.38 -2.12 11.46
C TYR A 95 7.19 -1.63 10.26
N CYS A 96 7.37 -2.52 9.29
CA CYS A 96 7.96 -2.17 8.01
C CYS A 96 6.89 -2.26 6.93
N CYS A 97 6.97 -1.38 5.95
CA CYS A 97 6.14 -1.40 4.75
C CYS A 97 7.08 -1.44 3.54
N GLU A 98 6.84 -2.39 2.64
CA GLU A 98 7.38 -2.28 1.30
C GLU A 98 6.76 -1.05 0.62
N THR A 99 7.53 -0.36 -0.21
CA THR A 99 7.07 0.82 -0.95
C THR A 99 7.45 0.68 -2.41
N ASP A 100 6.50 0.89 -3.32
CA ASP A 100 6.75 0.71 -4.76
C ASP A 100 7.63 1.80 -5.37
N ALA A 101 7.30 3.06 -5.07
CA ALA A 101 7.95 4.22 -5.65
C ALA A 101 7.90 5.45 -4.73
N PHE A 102 8.78 6.40 -5.04
CA PHE A 102 8.82 7.70 -4.38
C PHE A 102 8.72 8.83 -5.39
N ASP A 103 7.82 9.74 -5.10
CA ASP A 103 7.62 10.94 -5.88
C ASP A 103 8.43 12.09 -5.30
N GLU A 104 9.56 12.39 -5.95
CA GLU A 104 10.44 13.50 -5.54
C GLU A 104 9.70 14.84 -5.53
N LYS A 105 8.76 15.04 -6.46
CA LYS A 105 8.05 16.32 -6.59
C LYS A 105 7.18 16.60 -5.38
N ASN A 106 6.51 15.57 -4.85
CA ASN A 106 5.60 15.68 -3.72
C ASN A 106 6.23 15.22 -2.40
N ASN A 107 7.49 14.78 -2.43
CA ASN A 107 8.23 14.25 -1.28
C ASN A 107 7.40 13.19 -0.53
N ALA A 108 6.89 12.19 -1.26
CA ALA A 108 6.01 11.17 -0.72
C ALA A 108 6.20 9.81 -1.41
N PHE A 109 5.93 8.75 -0.64
CA PHE A 109 5.75 7.42 -1.19
C PHE A 109 4.43 7.32 -1.95
N VAL A 110 4.45 6.51 -3.01
CA VAL A 110 3.31 6.21 -3.86
C VAL A 110 3.24 4.71 -4.04
N GLU A 111 2.06 4.15 -3.78
CA GLU A 111 1.76 2.75 -4.03
C GLU A 111 1.27 2.57 -5.47
N LEU A 112 1.73 1.53 -6.17
CA LEU A 112 1.34 1.23 -7.53
C LEU A 112 0.41 0.02 -7.56
N LYS A 113 -0.81 0.21 -8.05
CA LYS A 113 -1.76 -0.90 -8.23
C LYS A 113 -2.15 -1.03 -9.69
N THR A 114 -2.56 -2.23 -10.09
CA THR A 114 -3.20 -2.46 -11.39
C THR A 114 -4.61 -3.00 -11.20
N TYR A 115 -5.55 -2.56 -12.02
CA TYR A 115 -6.94 -3.02 -11.97
C TYR A 115 -7.49 -3.24 -13.37
N VAL A 116 -8.11 -4.40 -13.60
CA VAL A 116 -8.80 -4.65 -14.88
C VAL A 116 -10.02 -3.74 -14.97
N GLN A 117 -10.01 -2.83 -15.94
CA GLN A 117 -11.12 -1.95 -16.22
C GLN A 117 -12.35 -2.77 -16.60
N LYS A 118 -13.44 -2.51 -15.89
CA LYS A 118 -14.74 -3.10 -16.20
C LYS A 118 -15.62 -2.01 -16.80
N THR A 119 -16.19 -2.30 -17.96
CA THR A 119 -17.07 -1.37 -18.69
C THR A 119 -18.45 -1.23 -18.07
N GLU A 120 -18.84 -2.20 -17.24
CA GLU A 120 -20.17 -2.25 -16.65
C GLU A 120 -20.35 -1.28 -15.47
N PRO A 121 -21.43 -0.48 -15.43
CA PRO A 121 -21.68 0.48 -14.35
C PRO A 121 -21.70 -0.15 -12.94
N TRP A 122 -22.22 -1.38 -12.81
CA TRP A 122 -22.23 -2.09 -11.52
C TRP A 122 -20.82 -2.49 -11.04
N ALA A 123 -19.89 -2.67 -11.98
CA ALA A 123 -18.54 -3.11 -11.67
C ALA A 123 -17.66 -1.97 -11.14
N VAL A 124 -17.96 -0.71 -11.48
CA VAL A 124 -17.33 0.48 -10.88
C VAL A 124 -17.54 0.50 -9.36
N ASN A 125 -18.71 0.05 -8.90
CA ASN A 125 -19.00 -0.05 -7.47
C ASN A 125 -18.19 -1.15 -6.77
N ILE A 126 -17.68 -2.15 -7.49
CA ILE A 126 -16.84 -3.21 -6.90
C ILE A 126 -15.44 -2.70 -6.59
N LEU A 127 -14.84 -1.92 -7.52
CA LEU A 127 -13.58 -1.25 -7.26
C LEU A 127 -13.69 -0.38 -6.00
N LYS A 128 -14.70 0.51 -5.99
CA LYS A 128 -14.91 1.45 -4.89
C LYS A 128 -15.22 0.77 -3.56
N ARG A 129 -16.02 -0.29 -3.54
CA ARG A 129 -16.43 -0.93 -2.27
C ARG A 129 -15.41 -1.91 -1.74
N PHE A 130 -14.80 -2.72 -2.59
CA PHE A 130 -14.03 -3.87 -2.12
C PHE A 130 -12.53 -3.72 -2.31
N LYS A 131 -12.09 -3.08 -3.41
CA LYS A 131 -10.66 -2.97 -3.70
C LYS A 131 -10.03 -1.75 -3.06
N LEU A 132 -10.70 -0.60 -3.14
CA LEU A 132 -10.20 0.61 -2.47
C LEU A 132 -10.06 0.41 -0.95
N LEU A 133 -10.98 -0.29 -0.29
CA LEU A 133 -10.84 -0.58 1.14
C LEU A 133 -9.58 -1.42 1.44
N GLN A 134 -9.33 -2.47 0.66
CA GLN A 134 -8.14 -3.32 0.84
C GLN A 134 -6.86 -2.49 0.69
N TRP A 135 -6.81 -1.62 -0.33
CA TRP A 135 -5.67 -0.75 -0.55
C TRP A 135 -5.53 0.29 0.56
N TRP A 136 -6.63 0.91 0.99
CA TRP A 136 -6.61 1.85 2.11
C TRP A 136 -6.08 1.21 3.39
N THR A 137 -6.53 0.00 3.75
CA THR A 137 -6.04 -0.67 4.95
C THR A 137 -4.53 -0.96 4.89
N GLN A 138 -4.01 -1.26 3.71
CA GLN A 138 -2.57 -1.51 3.50
C GLN A 138 -1.77 -0.20 3.63
N GLU A 139 -2.19 0.84 2.93
CA GLU A 139 -1.41 2.06 2.73
C GLU A 139 -1.58 3.11 3.83
N HIS A 140 -2.75 3.18 4.46
CA HIS A 140 -3.02 4.13 5.52
C HIS A 140 -2.12 3.85 6.73
N VAL A 141 -1.91 2.56 7.06
CA VAL A 141 -0.94 2.17 8.09
C VAL A 141 0.46 2.54 7.63
N GLY A 142 0.85 2.28 6.38
CA GLY A 142 2.17 2.67 5.84
C GLY A 142 2.46 4.18 5.76
N GLY A 143 1.47 5.05 5.99
CA GLY A 143 1.61 6.50 5.78
C GLY A 143 1.79 6.88 4.30
N VAL A 144 1.43 6.00 3.37
CA VAL A 144 1.48 6.26 1.93
C VAL A 144 0.30 7.13 1.55
N ARG A 145 0.57 8.26 0.87
CA ARG A 145 -0.42 9.32 0.62
C ARG A 145 -1.19 9.14 -0.68
N GLU A 146 -0.64 8.40 -1.63
CA GLU A 146 -1.20 8.23 -2.96
C GLU A 146 -1.11 6.76 -3.39
N ILE A 147 -2.23 6.24 -3.91
CA ILE A 147 -2.28 5.00 -4.68
C ILE A 147 -2.48 5.39 -6.14
N LEU A 148 -1.51 5.08 -6.99
CA LEU A 148 -1.60 5.26 -8.44
C LEU A 148 -2.02 3.93 -9.09
N CYS A 149 -3.24 3.91 -9.61
CA CYS A 149 -3.84 2.72 -10.22
C CYS A 149 -3.74 2.75 -11.74
N GLY A 150 -3.09 1.75 -12.33
CA GLY A 150 -3.15 1.45 -13.76
C GLY A 150 -4.40 0.65 -14.11
N HIS A 151 -5.31 1.26 -14.86
CA HIS A 151 -6.48 0.60 -15.42
C HIS A 151 -6.08 -0.14 -16.70
N MET A 152 -6.24 -1.46 -16.68
CA MET A 152 -5.85 -2.32 -17.81
C MET A 152 -7.04 -2.97 -18.49
N ASP A 153 -6.90 -3.25 -19.77
CA ASP A 153 -7.86 -4.08 -20.50
C ASP A 153 -7.65 -5.59 -20.22
N THR A 154 -8.50 -6.43 -20.81
CA THR A 154 -8.42 -7.89 -20.65
C THR A 154 -7.21 -8.52 -21.34
N ARG A 155 -6.45 -7.74 -22.13
CA ARG A 155 -5.21 -8.18 -22.79
C ARG A 155 -3.99 -7.87 -21.93
N GLY A 156 -4.16 -7.21 -20.78
CA GLY A 156 -3.06 -6.81 -19.90
C GLY A 156 -2.39 -5.50 -20.32
N ILE A 157 -3.07 -4.67 -21.12
CA ILE A 157 -2.55 -3.35 -21.52
C ILE A 157 -3.14 -2.29 -20.59
N VAL A 158 -2.29 -1.58 -19.85
CA VAL A 158 -2.69 -0.39 -19.09
C VAL A 158 -2.92 0.76 -20.06
N THR A 159 -4.13 1.32 -20.04
CA THR A 159 -4.57 2.40 -20.93
C THR A 159 -4.77 3.73 -20.24
N ARG A 160 -5.02 3.71 -18.92
CA ARG A 160 -5.23 4.90 -18.10
C ARG A 160 -4.61 4.73 -16.72
N LEU A 161 -4.09 5.82 -16.16
CA LEU A 161 -3.69 5.92 -14.76
C LEU A 161 -4.68 6.79 -13.98
N GLU A 162 -5.04 6.38 -12.77
CA GLU A 162 -5.89 7.13 -11.84
C GLU A 162 -5.23 7.20 -10.46
N SER A 163 -5.10 8.40 -9.92
CA SER A 163 -4.56 8.62 -8.57
C SER A 163 -5.70 8.65 -7.54
N PHE A 164 -5.50 7.95 -6.44
CA PHE A 164 -6.36 7.99 -5.26
C PHE A 164 -5.56 8.52 -4.08
N ALA A 165 -5.99 9.64 -3.50
CA ALA A 165 -5.47 10.06 -2.21
C ALA A 165 -5.97 9.10 -1.13
N THR A 166 -5.06 8.57 -0.31
CA THR A 166 -5.40 7.57 0.71
C THR A 166 -6.47 8.09 1.67
N ASP A 167 -6.40 9.36 2.04
CA ASP A 167 -7.35 10.00 2.98
C ASP A 167 -8.76 10.17 2.39
N ASP A 168 -8.90 10.20 1.06
CA ASP A 168 -10.20 10.35 0.39
C ASP A 168 -10.92 9.00 0.22
N ILE A 169 -10.20 7.88 0.25
CA ILE A 169 -10.75 6.53 -0.01
C ILE A 169 -11.94 6.17 0.88
N PRO A 170 -11.92 6.40 2.21
CA PRO A 170 -13.08 6.11 3.06
C PRO A 170 -14.37 6.76 2.58
N SER A 171 -14.29 8.01 2.14
CA SER A 171 -15.41 8.75 1.57
C SER A 171 -15.83 8.18 0.21
N LEU A 172 -14.88 7.78 -0.63
CA LEU A 172 -15.13 7.14 -1.93
C LEU A 172 -15.84 5.78 -1.82
N CYS A 173 -15.65 5.07 -0.69
CA CYS A 173 -16.35 3.83 -0.37
C CYS A 173 -17.82 4.05 0.04
N GLY A 174 -18.31 5.29 0.06
CA GLY A 174 -19.71 5.63 0.30
C GLY A 174 -20.12 5.57 1.77
N GLY A 175 -19.20 5.78 2.71
CA GLY A 175 -19.47 5.73 4.15
C GLY A 175 -19.90 4.36 4.66
N LEU A 176 -19.79 3.31 3.84
CA LEU A 176 -20.06 1.92 4.21
C LEU A 176 -19.08 1.39 5.27
N TYR A 177 -17.97 2.09 5.45
CA TYR A 177 -16.96 1.83 6.45
C TYR A 177 -16.84 3.07 7.32
N HIS A 178 -16.94 2.89 8.64
CA HIS A 178 -16.73 3.97 9.59
C HIS A 178 -15.24 4.28 9.70
N THR A 179 -14.81 5.41 9.15
CA THR A 179 -13.57 6.05 9.58
C THR A 179 -13.89 6.96 10.76
N LEU A 180 -13.59 6.46 11.95
CA LEU A 180 -13.56 7.26 13.17
C LEU A 180 -12.15 7.84 13.28
N PHE A 181 -11.94 9.03 12.72
CA PHE A 181 -10.78 9.88 13.00
C PHE A 181 -11.27 11.17 13.64
#